data_AF-A0A8S9S0Y6-F1
#
_entry.id   AF-A0A8S9S0Y6-F1
#
_cell.length_a   1.000
_cell.length_b   1.000
_cell.length_c   1.000
_cell.angle_alpha   90.00
_cell.angle_beta   90.00
_cell.angle_gamma   90.00
#
_symmetry.space_group_name_H-M   'P 1'
#
loop_
_entity.id
_entity.type
_entity.pdbx_description
1 polymer ?
#
loop_
_entity_poly.entity_id
_entity_poly.type
_entity_poly.pdbx_seq_one_letter_code
_entity_poly.pdbx_strand_id
1 'polypeptide(L)'
;MDCGVDLEHGKCDCGVYAVEKIRCSHAIAARTSAGLHISTLVCSVYSKDFLFAGYSENIYPCVGQQVEERTCFPPDEKVREDRRNQDDNLGWSYPG
;
A
#
# COMPACT_ATOMS: atom_id res chain seq x y z
N MET A 1 -20.86 24.97 -2.15
CA MET A 1 -19.89 26.03 -1.83
C MET A 1 -18.74 25.87 -2.81
N ASP A 2 -18.44 26.88 -3.61
CA ASP A 2 -17.22 26.90 -4.42
C ASP A 2 -16.06 27.31 -3.51
N CYS A 3 -15.23 26.34 -3.12
CA CYS A 3 -13.96 26.65 -2.45
C CYS A 3 -12.88 26.82 -3.52
N GLY A 4 -12.18 27.96 -3.49
CA GLY A 4 -10.97 28.14 -4.29
C GLY A 4 -9.89 27.15 -3.86
N VAL A 5 -9.25 26.54 -4.85
CA VAL A 5 -8.12 25.63 -4.65
C VAL A 5 -6.91 26.20 -5.36
N ASP A 6 -5.86 26.44 -4.60
CA ASP A 6 -4.53 26.75 -5.12
C ASP A 6 -3.70 25.47 -5.15
N LEU A 7 -3.51 24.94 -6.36
CA LEU A 7 -2.77 23.69 -6.56
C LEU A 7 -1.26 23.86 -6.41
N GLU A 8 -0.72 25.04 -6.71
CA GLU A 8 0.72 25.33 -6.59
C GLU A 8 1.12 25.52 -5.13
N HIS A 9 0.38 26.35 -4.40
CA HIS A 9 0.68 26.66 -3.01
C HIS A 9 0.09 25.65 -2.01
N GLY A 10 -0.70 24.69 -2.51
CA GLY A 10 -1.32 23.67 -1.69
C GLY A 10 -2.30 24.26 -0.68
N LYS A 11 -3.22 25.13 -1.13
CA LYS A 11 -4.23 25.78 -0.29
C LYS A 11 -5.64 25.51 -0.79
N CYS A 12 -6.58 25.44 0.14
CA CYS A 12 -8.00 25.41 -0.17
C CYS A 12 -8.75 26.27 0.83
N ASP A 13 -9.73 27.02 0.33
CA ASP A 13 -10.58 27.91 1.14
C ASP A 13 -11.44 27.15 2.16
N CYS A 14 -11.56 25.83 2.06
CA CYS A 14 -12.20 25.01 3.09
C CYS A 14 -11.39 24.92 4.39
N GLY A 15 -10.26 25.62 4.49
CA GLY A 15 -9.40 25.69 5.68
C GLY A 15 -8.56 24.44 5.93
N VAL A 16 -8.82 23.35 5.18
CA VAL A 16 -8.15 22.07 5.31
C VAL A 16 -7.74 21.61 3.92
N TYR A 17 -6.52 21.93 3.49
CA TYR A 17 -6.03 21.45 2.19
C TYR A 17 -5.72 19.95 2.21
N ALA A 18 -5.15 19.46 3.31
CA ALA A 18 -4.86 18.05 3.50
C ALA A 18 -4.93 17.65 4.99
N VAL A 19 -5.42 16.44 5.24
CA VAL A 19 -5.37 15.77 6.55
C VAL A 19 -4.51 14.52 6.38
N GLU A 20 -3.51 14.35 7.24
CA GLU A 20 -2.67 13.13 7.26
C GLU A 20 -2.19 12.69 5.87
N LYS A 21 -1.81 13.67 5.03
CA LYS A 21 -1.29 13.49 3.65
C LYS A 21 -2.33 13.16 2.57
N ILE A 22 -3.62 13.15 2.90
CA ILE A 22 -4.75 13.03 1.96
C ILE A 22 -5.34 14.42 1.72
N ARG A 23 -5.48 14.81 0.45
CA ARG A 23 -6.05 16.12 0.07
C ARG A 23 -7.55 16.16 0.32
N CYS A 24 -8.09 17.35 0.58
CA CYS A 24 -9.54 17.54 0.68
C CYS A 24 -10.25 17.23 -0.65
N SER A 25 -11.55 16.95 -0.59
CA SER A 25 -12.37 16.64 -1.78
C SER A 25 -12.29 17.72 -2.85
N HIS A 26 -12.25 19.00 -2.45
CA HIS A 26 -12.10 20.12 -3.38
C HIS A 26 -10.77 20.06 -4.13
N ALA A 27 -9.66 19.83 -3.42
CA ALA A 27 -8.34 19.71 -4.03
C ALA A 27 -8.22 18.47 -4.92
N ILE A 28 -8.89 17.37 -4.58
CA ILE A 28 -8.97 16.19 -5.44
C ILE A 28 -9.73 16.51 -6.74
N ALA A 29 -10.89 17.16 -6.64
CA ALA A 29 -11.68 17.55 -7.80
C ALA A 29 -10.90 18.50 -8.72
N ALA A 30 -10.24 19.52 -8.15
CA ALA A 30 -9.42 20.47 -8.90
C ALA A 30 -8.21 19.82 -9.60
N ARG A 31 -7.54 18.85 -8.95
CA ARG A 31 -6.45 18.10 -9.59
C ARG A 31 -6.94 17.21 -10.74
N THR A 32 -8.10 16.59 -10.53
CA THR A 32 -8.73 15.73 -11.54
C THR A 32 -9.17 16.55 -12.77
N SER A 33 -9.76 17.74 -12.57
CA SER A 33 -10.14 18.63 -13.67
C SER A 33 -8.92 19.22 -14.39
N ALA A 34 -7.81 19.44 -13.68
CA ALA A 34 -6.53 19.84 -14.26
C ALA A 34 -5.79 18.70 -15.00
N GLY A 35 -6.35 17.49 -15.04
CA GLY A 35 -5.73 16.34 -15.72
C GLY A 35 -4.46 15.83 -15.04
N LEU A 36 -4.25 16.12 -13.75
CA LEU A 36 -3.09 15.64 -13.01
C LEU A 36 -3.22 14.14 -12.72
N HIS A 37 -2.09 13.44 -12.77
CA HIS A 37 -2.06 11.99 -12.57
C HIS A 37 -2.55 11.59 -11.16
N ILE A 38 -3.18 10.41 -11.05
CA ILE A 38 -3.81 9.92 -9.80
C ILE A 38 -2.82 9.81 -8.62
N SER A 39 -1.54 9.51 -8.91
CA SER A 39 -0.48 9.48 -7.87
C SER A 39 -0.29 10.84 -7.19
N THR A 40 -0.69 11.92 -7.86
CA THR A 40 -0.61 13.27 -7.34
C THR A 40 -1.82 13.62 -6.47
N LEU A 41 -2.84 12.77 -6.33
CA LEU A 41 -3.97 13.03 -5.43
C LEU A 41 -3.61 12.80 -3.96
N VAL A 42 -2.59 12.00 -3.70
CA VAL A 42 -2.01 11.73 -2.38
C VAL A 42 -0.62 12.35 -2.26
N CYS A 43 -0.03 12.32 -1.06
CA CYS A 43 1.37 12.73 -0.87
C CYS A 43 2.32 11.71 -1.52
N SER A 44 3.46 12.18 -2.01
CA SER A 44 4.49 11.35 -2.66
C SER A 44 5.03 10.22 -1.78
N VAL A 45 4.94 10.33 -0.45
CA VAL A 45 5.32 9.27 0.49
C VAL A 45 4.49 7.98 0.33
N TYR A 46 3.30 8.07 -0.27
CA TYR A 46 2.46 6.92 -0.61
C TYR A 46 2.70 6.41 -2.04
N SER A 47 3.68 6.95 -2.75
CA SER A 47 4.05 6.40 -4.05
C SER A 47 4.68 5.02 -3.87
N LYS A 48 4.53 4.18 -4.90
CA LYS A 48 5.11 2.84 -4.92
C LYS A 48 6.61 2.87 -4.62
N ASP A 49 7.33 3.85 -5.14
CA ASP A 49 8.78 3.97 -4.99
C ASP A 49 9.18 4.28 -3.54
N PHE A 50 8.44 5.19 -2.87
CA PHE A 50 8.68 5.52 -1.47
C PHE A 50 8.33 4.36 -0.53
N LEU A 51 7.23 3.66 -0.80
CA LEU A 51 6.86 2.47 -0.03
C LEU A 51 7.90 1.36 -0.23
N PHE A 52 8.32 1.10 -1.48
CA PHE A 52 9.34 0.11 -1.78
C PHE A 52 10.66 0.42 -1.06
N ALA A 53 11.11 1.68 -1.07
CA ALA A 53 12.29 2.09 -0.33
C ALA A 53 12.12 1.89 1.18
N GLY A 54 10.97 2.28 1.76
CA GLY A 54 10.71 2.12 3.20
C GLY A 54 10.65 0.66 3.68
N TYR A 55 10.17 -0.26 2.82
CA TYR A 55 10.12 -1.70 3.11
C TYR A 55 11.32 -2.49 2.55
N SER A 56 12.31 -1.81 1.96
CA SER A 56 13.51 -2.48 1.44
C SER A 56 14.42 -2.98 2.57
N GLU A 57 14.29 -2.40 3.76
CA GLU A 57 15.01 -2.86 4.94
C GLU A 57 14.38 -4.16 5.47
N ASN A 58 15.23 -5.12 5.83
CA ASN A 58 14.77 -6.37 6.38
C ASN A 58 14.16 -6.13 7.77
N ILE A 59 12.90 -6.52 7.95
CA ILE A 59 12.23 -6.45 9.24
C ILE A 59 12.80 -7.59 10.10
N TYR A 60 13.76 -7.26 10.98
CA TYR A 60 14.31 -8.22 11.93
C TYR A 60 13.37 -8.34 13.13
N PRO A 61 12.74 -9.51 13.36
CA PRO A 61 11.96 -9.73 14.57
C PRO A 61 12.86 -9.59 15.80
N CYS A 62 12.30 -9.04 16.88
CA CYS A 62 13.00 -8.91 18.15
C CYS A 62 13.53 -10.27 18.63
N VAL A 63 14.80 -10.31 19.05
CA VAL A 63 15.43 -11.52 19.57
C VAL A 63 14.63 -12.06 20.76
N GLY A 64 14.18 -13.31 20.67
CA GLY A 64 13.38 -13.97 21.72
C GLY A 64 11.88 -14.04 21.46
N GLN A 65 11.38 -13.41 20.40
CA GLN A 65 9.99 -13.59 19.97
C GLN A 65 9.89 -14.85 19.10
N GLN A 66 9.04 -15.80 19.50
CA GLN A 66 8.70 -16.97 18.69
C GLN A 66 8.06 -16.46 17.39
N VAL A 67 8.82 -16.44 16.30
CA VAL A 67 8.29 -16.17 14.96
C VAL A 67 7.59 -17.45 14.55
N GLU A 68 6.26 -17.42 14.50
CA GLU A 68 5.50 -18.52 13.94
C GLU A 68 5.88 -18.65 12.46
N GLU A 69 6.56 -19.74 12.11
CA GLU A 69 6.91 -20.05 10.73
C GLU A 69 5.61 -20.36 9.96
N ARG A 70 5.01 -19.32 9.39
CA ARG A 70 3.83 -19.43 8.54
C ARG A 70 4.24 -19.15 7.11
N THR A 71 3.89 -20.06 6.21
CA THR A 71 3.99 -19.82 4.77
C THR A 71 3.14 -18.61 4.42
N CYS A 72 3.76 -17.57 3.85
CA CYS A 72 3.03 -16.40 3.38
C CYS A 72 2.33 -16.76 2.07
N PHE A 73 1.00 -16.63 2.04
CA PHE A 73 0.20 -16.84 0.84
C PHE A 73 -0.22 -15.49 0.26
N PRO A 74 -0.22 -15.31 -1.08
CA PRO A 74 -0.86 -14.18 -1.73
C PRO A 74 -2.30 -13.97 -1.23
N PRO A 75 -2.79 -12.72 -1.14
CA PRO A 75 -4.08 -12.40 -0.54
C PRO A 75 -5.30 -13.10 -1.18
N ASP A 76 -5.18 -13.57 -2.42
CA ASP A 76 -6.24 -14.28 -3.15
C ASP A 76 -6.16 -15.82 -3.01
N GLU A 77 -5.16 -16.36 -2.33
CA GLU A 77 -5.03 -17.80 -2.12
C GLU A 77 -5.82 -18.24 -0.89
N LYS A 78 -6.94 -18.93 -1.14
CA LYS A 78 -7.69 -19.61 -0.09
C LYS A 78 -6.82 -20.75 0.44
N VAL A 79 -6.34 -20.63 1.68
CA VAL A 79 -5.69 -21.73 2.39
C VAL A 79 -6.66 -22.90 2.39
N ARG A 80 -6.31 -23.94 1.63
CA ARG A 80 -7.02 -25.22 1.70
C ARG A 80 -6.63 -25.84 3.03
N GLU A 81 -7.57 -25.96 3.96
CA GLU A 81 -7.38 -26.78 5.16
C GLU A 81 -7.14 -28.22 4.71
N ASP A 82 -5.87 -28.62 4.73
CA ASP A 82 -5.50 -29.97 4.37
C ASP A 82 -5.91 -30.92 5.50
N ARG A 83 -6.96 -31.70 5.26
CA ARG A 83 -7.30 -32.83 6.12
C ARG A 83 -6.17 -33.84 5.98
N ARG A 84 -5.30 -33.89 7.00
CA ARG A 84 -4.21 -34.88 7.13
C ARG A 84 -4.60 -36.23 6.54
N ASN A 85 -4.09 -36.53 5.35
CA ASN A 85 -3.93 -37.89 4.89
C ASN A 85 -2.44 -38.10 4.67
N GLN A 86 -1.92 -39.07 5.42
CA GLN A 86 -0.57 -39.58 5.32
C GLN A 86 -0.44 -40.28 3.97
N ASP A 87 0.26 -39.66 3.02
CA ASP A 87 0.86 -40.39 1.91
C ASP A 87 2.23 -39.77 1.59
N ASP A 88 3.22 -40.60 1.87
CA ASP A 88 4.64 -40.34 1.66
C ASP A 88 4.95 -40.14 0.16
N ASN A 89 5.90 -39.24 -0.09
CA ASN A 89 6.76 -39.19 -1.27
C ASN A 89 6.10 -38.72 -2.58
N LEU A 90 6.36 -37.46 -2.97
CA LEU A 90 6.62 -37.06 -4.35
C LEU A 90 7.37 -35.72 -4.34
N GLY A 91 8.68 -35.77 -4.60
CA GLY A 91 9.56 -34.62 -4.69
C GLY A 91 9.25 -33.75 -5.91
N TRP A 92 9.14 -32.44 -5.71
CA TRP A 92 9.02 -31.47 -6.79
C TRP A 92 10.41 -31.10 -7.32
N SER A 93 10.70 -31.47 -8.56
CA SER A 93 11.83 -30.92 -9.33
C SER A 93 11.34 -29.70 -10.12
N TYR A 94 12.02 -28.56 -9.98
CA TYR A 94 11.75 -27.36 -10.79
C TYR A 94 12.50 -27.46 -12.14
N PRO A 95 11.84 -27.14 -13.28
CA PRO A 95 12.54 -27.02 -14.56
C PRO A 95 13.26 -25.67 -14.66
N GLY A 96 14.47 -25.71 -15.21
CA GLY A 96 15.27 -24.54 -15.61
C GLY A 96 14.99 -24.07 -17.03
#